data_AF-T1IB74-F1
#
_entry.id   AF-T1IB74-F1
#
_cell.length_a   1.000
_cell.length_b   1.000
_cell.length_c   1.000
_cell.angle_alpha   90.00
_cell.angle_beta   90.00
_cell.angle_gamma   90.00
#
_symmetry.space_group_name_H-M   'P 1'
#
loop_
_entity.id
_entity.type
_entity.pdbx_description
1 polymer ?
#
loop_
_entity_poly.entity_id
_entity_poly.type
_entity_poly.pdbx_seq_one_letter_code
_entity_poly.pdbx_strand_id
1 'polypeptide(L)'
;MLTSDLDGEEERGRICLENLLSAILSLLSINNPDLTNISSRNLHREVQIVVMRLLSQKTTSKASNTSFVCQTTANMLLQSGFIDYCLVLLKELIPYWKNTSQEESSPSVSGALLKPHLLTSPPDMSPFFLRQYVKGH
;
A
#
# COMPACT_ATOMS: atom_id res chain seq x y z
N MET A 1 13.29 14.16 -4.94
CA MET A 1 12.11 13.65 -4.23
C MET A 1 11.13 14.82 -4.11
N LEU A 2 9.81 14.65 -4.26
CA LEU A 2 8.87 15.79 -4.27
C LEU A 2 8.91 16.68 -3.01
N THR A 3 9.50 16.19 -1.93
CA THR A 3 9.59 16.89 -0.63
C THR A 3 11.03 17.13 -0.18
N SER A 4 12.02 17.00 -1.09
CA SER A 4 13.44 17.22 -0.76
C SER A 4 13.75 18.67 -0.39
N ASP A 5 12.96 19.61 -0.92
CA ASP A 5 13.15 21.04 -0.71
C ASP A 5 12.50 21.55 0.60
N LEU A 6 11.79 20.68 1.32
CA LEU A 6 11.18 21.00 2.60
C LEU A 6 12.17 20.67 3.73
N ASP A 7 13.04 21.63 4.05
CA ASP A 7 13.99 21.56 5.16
C ASP A 7 13.39 22.00 6.50
N GLY A 8 12.25 22.68 6.48
CA GLY A 8 11.54 23.17 7.66
C GLY A 8 11.91 24.60 8.06
N GLU A 9 12.77 25.28 7.30
CA GLU A 9 13.15 26.69 7.54
C GLU A 9 12.05 27.64 7.06
N GLU A 10 11.42 27.35 5.92
CA GLU A 10 10.33 28.15 5.37
C GLU A 10 8.97 27.82 6.03
N GLU A 11 8.39 28.80 6.74
CA GLU A 11 7.09 28.67 7.40
C GLU A 11 5.96 28.24 6.45
N ARG A 12 5.95 28.78 5.23
CA ARG A 12 4.97 28.41 4.20
C ARG A 12 5.06 26.93 3.84
N GLY A 13 6.28 26.39 3.74
CA GLY A 13 6.54 24.98 3.47
C GLY A 13 6.02 24.08 4.60
N ARG A 14 6.21 24.50 5.86
CA ARG A 14 5.70 23.81 7.04
C ARG A 14 4.17 23.73 7.04
N ILE A 15 3.50 24.88 6.90
CA ILE A 15 2.03 24.95 6.88
C ILE A 15 1.46 24.13 5.72
N CYS A 16 2.09 24.19 4.54
CA CYS A 16 1.66 23.40 3.38
C CYS A 16 1.74 21.89 3.66
N LEU A 17 2.85 21.44 4.28
CA LEU A 17 3.03 20.04 4.66
C LEU A 17 1.99 19.60 5.69
N GLU A 18 1.76 20.39 6.73
CA GLU A 18 0.77 20.09 7.77
C GLU A 18 -0.65 20.02 7.21
N ASN A 19 -1.02 20.96 6.33
CA ASN A 19 -2.32 20.94 5.65
C ASN A 19 -2.49 19.70 4.76
N LEU A 20 -1.43 19.31 4.03
CA LEU A 20 -1.44 18.10 3.21
C LEU A 20 -1.60 16.86 4.08
N LEU A 21 -0.86 16.76 5.19
CA LEU A 21 -0.95 15.64 6.12
C LEU A 21 -2.32 15.57 6.78
N SER A 22 -2.89 16.70 7.18
CA SER A 22 -4.27 16.78 7.71
C SER A 22 -5.30 16.28 6.70
N ALA A 23 -5.17 16.68 5.43
CA ALA A 23 -6.03 16.19 4.35
C ALA A 23 -5.86 14.69 4.09
N ILE A 24 -4.63 14.17 4.21
CA ILE A 24 -4.36 12.72 4.11
C ILE A 24 -5.03 11.96 5.26
N LEU A 25 -4.94 12.48 6.50
CA LEU A 25 -5.54 11.86 7.67
C LEU A 25 -7.07 11.86 7.60
N SER A 26 -7.68 12.90 7.03
CA SER A 26 -9.14 12.94 6.82
C SER A 26 -9.61 11.90 5.81
N LEU A 27 -8.84 11.66 4.73
CA LEU A 27 -9.11 10.60 3.75
C LEU A 27 -9.02 9.20 4.37
N LEU A 28 -8.19 9.02 5.40
CA LEU A 28 -8.07 7.75 6.11
C LEU A 28 -9.27 7.45 7.01
N SER A 29 -10.09 8.45 7.38
CA SER A 29 -11.26 8.28 8.26
C SER A 29 -10.96 7.53 9.56
N ILE A 30 -9.80 7.82 10.16
CA ILE A 30 -9.24 7.11 11.34
C ILE A 30 -10.22 7.09 12.53
N ASN A 31 -11.02 8.16 12.69
CA ASN A 31 -11.93 8.33 13.81
C ASN A 31 -13.20 7.47 13.73
N ASN A 32 -13.58 6.98 12.55
CA ASN A 32 -14.77 6.16 12.35
C ASN A 32 -14.44 4.97 11.42
N PRO A 33 -13.63 4.00 11.88
CA PRO A 33 -13.27 2.87 11.06
C PRO A 33 -14.49 1.99 10.78
N ASP A 34 -14.82 1.80 9.50
CA ASP A 34 -15.76 0.76 9.11
C ASP A 34 -15.06 -0.60 9.21
N LEU A 35 -15.42 -1.37 10.24
CA LEU A 35 -14.90 -2.71 10.50
C LEU A 35 -15.77 -3.81 9.88
N THR A 36 -16.84 -3.46 9.17
CA THR A 36 -17.67 -4.44 8.50
C THR A 36 -16.98 -4.93 7.22
N ASN A 37 -16.89 -6.26 7.07
CA ASN A 37 -16.34 -6.92 5.89
C ASN A 37 -15.01 -6.30 5.40
N ILE A 38 -14.01 -6.22 6.28
CA ILE A 38 -12.75 -5.49 6.01
C ILE A 38 -12.00 -6.04 4.79
N SER A 39 -12.19 -7.32 4.48
CA SER A 39 -11.62 -7.96 3.29
C SER A 39 -12.31 -7.57 1.98
N SER A 40 -13.52 -7.00 2.01
CA SER A 40 -14.18 -6.52 0.80
C SER A 40 -13.48 -5.29 0.23
N ARG A 41 -13.32 -5.28 -1.10
CA ARG A 41 -12.82 -4.10 -1.82
C ARG A 41 -13.99 -3.20 -2.19
N ASN A 42 -13.90 -1.94 -1.79
CA ASN A 42 -14.82 -0.89 -2.20
C ASN A 42 -14.03 0.37 -2.55
N LEU A 43 -14.66 1.33 -3.24
CA LEU A 43 -14.00 2.54 -3.72
C LEU A 43 -13.28 3.31 -2.59
N HIS A 44 -13.92 3.38 -1.41
CA HIS A 44 -13.37 4.08 -0.25
C HIS A 44 -12.11 3.40 0.31
N ARG A 45 -12.15 2.07 0.49
CA ARG A 45 -11.00 1.27 0.95
C ARG A 45 -9.85 1.30 -0.03
N GLU A 46 -10.11 1.36 -1.34
CA GLU A 46 -9.05 1.51 -2.34
C GLU A 46 -8.30 2.83 -2.19
N VAL A 47 -9.03 3.93 -1.95
CA VAL A 47 -8.41 5.23 -1.65
C VAL A 47 -7.56 5.14 -0.38
N GLN A 48 -8.09 4.55 0.71
CA GLN A 48 -7.33 4.36 1.95
C GLN A 48 -6.05 3.54 1.72
N ILE A 49 -6.11 2.47 0.93
CA ILE A 49 -4.93 1.63 0.61
C ILE A 49 -3.89 2.42 -0.19
N VAL A 50 -4.30 3.21 -1.18
CA VAL A 50 -3.40 4.06 -1.95
C VAL A 50 -2.72 5.10 -1.04
N VAL A 51 -3.48 5.71 -0.15
CA VAL A 51 -2.97 6.67 0.84
C VAL A 51 -1.97 6.03 1.80
N MET A 52 -2.27 4.86 2.36
CA MET A 52 -1.34 4.12 3.24
C MET A 52 -0.03 3.73 2.52
N ARG A 53 -0.12 3.38 1.22
CA ARG A 53 1.07 3.10 0.40
C ARG A 53 1.89 4.35 0.15
N LEU A 54 1.24 5.47 -0.15
CA LEU A 54 1.92 6.76 -0.33
C LEU A 54 2.72 7.14 0.91
N LEU A 55 2.15 6.94 2.10
CA LEU A 55 2.84 7.16 3.38
C LEU A 55 4.01 6.19 3.58
N SER A 56 3.85 4.93 3.20
CA SER A 56 4.90 3.90 3.33
C SER A 56 6.07 4.08 2.37
N GLN A 57 5.85 4.66 1.19
CA GLN A 57 6.94 4.93 0.24
C GLN A 57 7.87 6.06 0.69
N LYS A 58 7.39 6.97 1.54
CA LYS A 58 8.22 8.05 2.10
C LYS A 58 9.23 7.57 3.15
N THR A 59 9.09 6.35 3.69
CA THR A 59 9.93 5.87 4.82
C THR A 59 11.08 4.95 4.42
N THR A 60 11.16 4.50 3.15
CA THR A 60 12.13 3.46 2.71
C THR A 60 13.47 4.01 2.17
N SER A 61 13.66 5.33 2.10
CA SER A 61 14.96 5.89 1.68
C SER A 61 16.02 5.64 2.77
N LYS A 62 16.96 4.72 2.50
CA LYS A 62 18.16 4.50 3.31
C LYS A 62 18.92 5.82 3.54
N ALA A 63 19.43 5.97 4.76
CA ALA A 63 20.58 6.77 5.19
C ALA A 63 20.34 8.21 5.72
N SER A 64 20.68 8.32 7.01
CA SER A 64 21.44 9.40 7.68
C SER A 64 20.83 10.75 7.99
N ASN A 65 19.65 11.13 7.50
CA ASN A 65 18.93 12.29 8.05
C ASN A 65 17.43 11.99 8.01
N THR A 66 16.77 11.86 9.16
CA THR A 66 15.31 11.90 9.21
C THR A 66 14.91 13.28 8.71
N SER A 67 14.54 13.38 7.43
CA SER A 67 14.10 14.65 6.84
C SER A 67 13.01 15.26 7.72
N PHE A 68 13.00 16.59 7.85
CA PHE A 68 11.96 17.34 8.56
C PHE A 68 10.56 16.79 8.23
N VAL A 69 10.33 16.50 6.95
CA VAL A 69 9.12 15.87 6.42
C VAL A 69 8.78 14.55 7.10
N CYS A 70 9.75 13.64 7.23
CA CYS A 70 9.55 12.34 7.90
C CYS A 70 9.19 12.52 9.37
N GLN A 71 9.87 13.43 10.08
CA GLN A 71 9.64 13.67 11.50
C GLN A 71 8.27 14.31 11.76
N THR A 72 7.91 15.33 10.98
CA THR A 72 6.58 15.96 11.04
C THR A 72 5.48 14.97 10.69
N THR A 73 5.67 14.16 9.65
CA THR A 73 4.72 13.09 9.27
C THR A 73 4.52 12.08 10.40
N ALA A 74 5.61 11.61 11.03
CA ALA A 74 5.55 10.65 12.12
C ALA A 74 4.82 11.22 13.34
N ASN A 75 5.11 12.46 13.72
CA ASN A 75 4.44 13.13 14.84
C ASN A 75 2.95 13.31 14.61
N MET A 76 2.54 13.74 13.41
CA MET A 76 1.12 13.92 13.08
C MET A 76 0.36 12.58 13.08
N LEU A 77 0.95 11.51 12.53
CA LEU A 77 0.35 10.17 12.55
C LEU A 77 0.21 9.62 13.98
N LEU A 78 1.22 9.87 14.83
CA LEU A 78 1.19 9.46 16.24
C LEU A 78 0.07 10.18 16.99
N GLN A 79 -0.04 11.51 16.83
CA GLN A 79 -1.07 12.31 17.46
C GLN A 79 -2.48 11.98 16.98
N SER A 80 -2.63 11.51 15.74
CA SER A 80 -3.93 11.14 15.16
C SER A 80 -4.42 9.75 15.58
N GLY A 81 -3.70 9.02 16.44
CA GLY A 81 -4.08 7.65 16.83
C GLY A 81 -3.95 6.63 15.70
N PHE A 82 -3.14 6.91 14.67
CA PHE A 82 -3.01 6.05 13.49
C PHE A 82 -2.50 4.63 13.83
N ILE A 83 -1.66 4.51 14.86
CA ILE A 83 -1.12 3.24 15.32
C ILE A 83 -2.25 2.35 15.88
N ASP A 84 -3.12 2.90 16.72
CA ASP A 84 -4.25 2.19 17.30
C ASP A 84 -5.23 1.73 16.21
N TYR A 85 -5.48 2.60 15.23
CA TYR A 85 -6.28 2.25 14.05
C TYR A 85 -5.68 1.07 13.27
N CYS A 86 -4.37 1.07 13.00
CA CYS A 86 -3.71 -0.04 12.32
C CYS A 86 -3.84 -1.35 13.12
N LEU A 87 -3.74 -1.27 14.45
CA LEU A 87 -3.87 -2.41 15.34
C LEU A 87 -5.30 -2.99 15.33
N VAL A 88 -6.33 -2.14 15.39
CA VAL A 88 -7.72 -2.56 15.28
C VAL A 88 -7.97 -3.24 13.93
N LEU A 89 -7.50 -2.62 12.84
CA LEU A 89 -7.62 -3.19 11.49
C LEU A 89 -6.97 -4.57 11.43
N LEU A 90 -5.73 -4.70 11.93
CA LEU A 90 -5.02 -5.97 11.93
C LEU A 90 -5.79 -7.06 12.70
N LYS A 91 -6.32 -6.73 13.88
CA LYS A 91 -7.10 -7.67 14.70
C LYS A 91 -8.30 -8.23 13.94
N GLU A 92 -9.02 -7.37 13.23
CA GLU A 92 -10.19 -7.77 12.45
C GLU A 92 -9.83 -8.53 11.16
N LEU A 93 -8.62 -8.33 10.60
CA LEU A 93 -8.13 -9.13 9.47
C LEU A 93 -7.58 -10.51 9.86
N ILE A 94 -7.15 -10.71 11.13
CA ILE A 94 -6.67 -12.02 11.62
C ILE A 94 -7.64 -13.18 11.31
N PRO A 95 -8.95 -13.11 11.62
CA PRO A 95 -9.86 -14.21 11.34
C PRO A 95 -9.96 -14.51 9.83
N TYR A 96 -9.95 -13.47 9.00
CA TYR A 96 -9.94 -13.64 7.54
C TYR A 96 -8.69 -14.39 7.07
N TRP A 97 -7.48 -13.97 7.47
CA TRP A 97 -6.24 -14.64 7.06
C TRP A 97 -6.10 -16.07 7.57
N LYS A 98 -6.61 -16.35 8.78
CA LYS A 98 -6.64 -17.72 9.33
C LYS A 98 -7.51 -18.66 8.49
N ASN A 99 -8.63 -18.17 7.97
CA ASN A 99 -9.56 -18.98 7.18
C ASN A 99 -9.19 -19.02 5.69
N THR A 100 -8.56 -17.97 5.15
CA THR A 100 -8.16 -17.90 3.73
C THR A 100 -6.98 -18.83 3.39
N SER A 101 -6.16 -19.21 4.36
CA SER A 101 -4.95 -20.03 4.15
C SER A 101 -5.25 -21.50 3.81
N GLN A 102 -6.51 -21.93 3.90
CA GLN A 102 -6.90 -23.33 3.67
C GLN A 102 -7.35 -23.60 2.21
N GLU A 103 -7.61 -22.57 1.40
CA GLU A 103 -8.11 -22.73 0.02
C GLU A 103 -7.02 -22.65 -1.09
N GLU A 104 -5.85 -22.09 -0.83
CA GLU A 104 -4.84 -21.86 -1.87
C GLU A 104 -3.59 -22.75 -1.66
N SER A 105 -3.69 -24.00 -2.12
CA SER A 105 -2.52 -24.85 -2.40
C SER A 105 -1.93 -24.59 -3.80
N SER A 106 -2.11 -23.38 -4.34
CA SER A 106 -1.40 -22.86 -5.51
C SER A 106 -0.40 -21.78 -5.08
N PRO A 107 0.75 -21.63 -5.78
CA PRO A 107 1.83 -20.75 -5.33
C PRO A 107 1.35 -19.29 -5.35
N SER A 108 1.00 -18.77 -4.17
CA SER A 108 0.45 -17.43 -4.02
C SER A 108 1.52 -16.38 -4.29
N VAL A 109 1.36 -15.70 -5.42
CA VAL A 109 2.20 -14.61 -5.92
C VAL A 109 2.13 -13.42 -4.97
N SER A 110 3.10 -13.32 -4.07
CA SER A 110 3.43 -12.05 -3.41
C SER A 110 4.05 -11.12 -4.47
N GLY A 111 3.23 -10.30 -5.14
CA GLY A 111 3.75 -9.22 -5.98
C GLY A 111 2.99 -8.82 -7.26
N ALA A 112 1.91 -9.49 -7.68
CA ALA A 112 1.19 -9.11 -8.89
C ALA A 112 0.03 -8.15 -8.60
N LEU A 113 0.36 -6.89 -8.31
CA LEU A 113 -0.61 -5.80 -8.30
C LEU A 113 -1.06 -5.50 -9.74
N LEU A 114 -2.38 -5.43 -9.93
CA LEU A 114 -3.09 -4.87 -11.10
C LEU A 114 -3.07 -5.70 -12.40
N LYS A 115 -3.41 -7.00 -12.34
CA LYS A 115 -4.05 -7.63 -13.50
C LYS A 115 -5.36 -8.29 -13.05
N PRO A 116 -6.49 -8.06 -13.76
CA PRO A 116 -7.68 -8.87 -13.55
C PRO A 116 -7.29 -10.33 -13.79
N HIS A 117 -7.57 -11.19 -12.81
CA HIS A 117 -7.35 -12.62 -12.96
C HIS A 117 -8.24 -13.08 -14.12
N LEU A 118 -7.64 -13.47 -15.25
CA LEU A 118 -8.39 -14.04 -16.35
C LEU A 118 -9.04 -15.33 -15.82
N LEU A 119 -10.37 -15.41 -15.89
CA LEU A 119 -11.16 -16.58 -15.47
C LEU A 119 -10.87 -17.84 -16.30
N THR A 120 -10.05 -17.71 -17.33
CA THR A 120 -9.67 -18.77 -18.25
C THR A 120 -8.15 -18.85 -18.31
N SER A 121 -7.61 -20.06 -18.26
CA SER A 121 -6.20 -20.29 -18.56
C SER A 121 -5.86 -19.69 -19.92
N PRO A 122 -4.69 -19.06 -20.09
CA PRO A 122 -4.27 -18.56 -21.39
C PRO A 122 -4.25 -19.71 -22.42
N PRO A 123 -4.58 -19.45 -23.70
CA PRO A 123 -4.53 -20.48 -24.73
C PRO A 123 -3.12 -21.09 -24.79
N ASP A 124 -3.04 -22.39 -25.01
CA ASP A 124 -1.76 -23.08 -25.14
C ASP A 124 -0.99 -22.57 -26.37
N MET A 125 0.03 -21.75 -26.13
CA MET A 125 0.89 -21.16 -27.17
C MET A 125 2.11 -22.03 -27.48
N SER A 126 2.20 -23.26 -26.93
CA SER A 126 3.24 -24.25 -27.25
C SER A 126 3.61 -24.38 -28.75
N PRO A 127 2.66 -24.35 -29.71
CA PRO A 127 3.02 -24.47 -31.13
C PRO A 127 3.77 -23.26 -31.70
N PHE A 128 3.70 -22.08 -31.08
CA PHE A 128 4.44 -20.88 -31.53
C PHE A 128 5.88 -20.83 -31.00
N PHE A 129 6.18 -21.61 -29.96
CA PHE A 129 7.50 -21.71 -29.33
C PHE A 129 8.17 -23.06 -29.61
N LEU A 130 7.77 -23.74 -30.69
CA LEU A 130 8.51 -24.89 -31.18
C LEU A 130 9.94 -24.43 -31.45
N ARG A 131 10.86 -24.94 -30.63
CA ARG A 131 12.31 -24.83 -30.84
C ARG A 131 12.54 -25.20 -32.29
N GLN A 132 13.05 -24.25 -33.08
CA GLN A 132 13.60 -24.55 -34.38
C GLN A 132 14.56 -25.73 -34.16
N TYR A 133 14.16 -26.91 -34.64
CA TYR A 133 15.06 -28.03 -34.80
C TYR A 133 16.08 -27.57 -35.84
N VAL A 134 17.18 -26.96 -35.38
CA VAL A 134 18.38 -26.85 -36.19
C VAL A 134 18.94 -28.27 -36.21
N LYS A 135 18.41 -29.08 -37.13
CA LYS A 135 18.95 -30.38 -37.46
C LYS A 135 20.27 -30.09 -38.15
N GLY A 136 21.35 -30.16 -37.38
CA GLY A 136 22.71 -30.12 -37.92
C GLY A 136 22.83 -31.18 -39.00
N HIS A 137 23.30 -30.76 -40.17
CA HIS A 137 23.81 -31.64 -41.19
C HIS A 137 25.06 -31.04 -41.81
#